data_AF-A0A8F5V8G3-F1
#
_entry.id   AF-A0A8F5V8G3-F1
#
_cell.length_a   1.000
_cell.length_b   1.000
_cell.length_c   1.000
_cell.angle_alpha   90.00
_cell.angle_beta   90.00
_cell.angle_gamma   90.00
#
_symmetry.space_group_name_H-M   'P 1'
#
loop_
_entity.id
_entity.type
_entity.pdbx_description
1 polymer ?
#
loop_
_entity_poly.entity_id
_entity_poly.type
_entity_poly.pdbx_seq_one_letter_code
_entity_poly.pdbx_strand_id
1 'polypeptide(L)'
;MISDRTKAYYDLKKRNDVRESAKRLRRQFLRYKDAEIVYSITHKKLLELAGKAGAIYRMDGTVLINRDIFDEYLEQFHEPSTLASQEDKE
;
A
#
# COMPACT_ATOMS: atom_id res chain seq x y z
N MET A 1 -28.40 9.56 -31.39
CA MET A 1 -27.21 10.38 -31.06
C MET A 1 -27.18 10.57 -29.55
N ILE A 2 -26.07 10.24 -28.88
CA ILE A 2 -25.93 10.42 -27.43
C ILE A 2 -25.97 11.93 -27.16
N SER A 3 -26.95 12.38 -26.36
CA SER A 3 -27.13 13.79 -26.00
C SER A 3 -25.88 14.34 -25.32
N ASP A 4 -25.52 15.61 -25.58
CA ASP A 4 -24.35 16.25 -24.97
C ASP A 4 -24.34 16.14 -23.42
N ARG A 5 -25.53 16.07 -22.82
CA ARG A 5 -25.73 15.87 -21.38
C ARG A 5 -25.28 14.49 -20.88
N THR A 6 -25.52 13.43 -21.65
CA THR A 6 -25.08 12.07 -21.31
C THR A 6 -23.60 11.86 -21.61
N LYS A 7 -23.07 12.51 -22.66
CA LYS A 7 -21.64 12.52 -22.97
C LYS A 7 -20.81 13.10 -21.81
N ALA A 8 -21.26 14.21 -21.22
CA ALA A 8 -20.61 14.83 -20.07
C ALA A 8 -20.58 13.91 -18.83
N TYR A 9 -21.67 13.16 -18.57
CA TYR A 9 -21.75 12.21 -17.46
C TYR A 9 -20.73 11.07 -17.56
N TYR A 10 -20.60 10.45 -18.74
CA TYR A 10 -19.62 9.38 -18.94
C TYR A 10 -18.17 9.88 -18.86
N ASP A 11 -17.90 11.12 -19.30
CA ASP A 11 -16.56 11.72 -19.26
C ASP A 11 -16.13 12.07 -17.83
N LEU A 12 -17.06 12.55 -16.99
CA LEU A 12 -16.86 12.77 -15.55
C LEU A 12 -16.55 11.46 -14.80
N LYS A 13 -17.30 10.38 -15.08
CA LYS A 13 -17.08 9.07 -14.45
C LYS A 13 -15.68 8.53 -14.77
N LYS A 14 -15.27 8.60 -16.05
CA LYS A 14 -13.95 8.16 -16.50
C LYS A 14 -12.79 8.92 -15.83
N ARG A 15 -12.92 10.24 -15.63
CA ARG A 15 -11.90 11.03 -14.92
C ARG A 15 -11.79 10.68 -13.45
N ASN A 16 -12.92 10.42 -12.78
CA ASN A 16 -12.90 9.98 -11.38
C ASN A 16 -12.28 8.59 -11.23
N ASP A 17 -12.59 7.65 -12.13
CA ASP A 17 -12.02 6.30 -12.10
C ASP A 17 -10.49 6.33 -12.27
N VAL A 18 -9.97 7.14 -13.21
CA VAL A 18 -8.52 7.33 -13.43
C VAL A 18 -7.85 7.98 -12.21
N ARG A 19 -8.54 8.91 -11.55
CA ARG A 19 -8.02 9.60 -10.38
C ARG A 19 -7.97 8.67 -9.15
N GLU A 20 -8.96 7.82 -8.97
CA GLU A 20 -8.96 6.77 -7.93
C GLU A 20 -7.94 5.67 -8.22
N SER A 21 -7.79 5.23 -9.47
CA SER A 21 -6.76 4.25 -9.83
C SER A 21 -5.35 4.81 -9.62
N ALA A 22 -5.10 6.08 -9.95
CA ALA A 22 -3.82 6.74 -9.69
C ALA A 22 -3.54 6.91 -8.19
N LYS A 23 -4.57 7.23 -7.39
CA LYS A 23 -4.44 7.23 -5.92
C LYS A 23 -4.12 5.84 -5.38
N ARG A 24 -4.76 4.78 -5.91
CA ARG A 24 -4.50 3.40 -5.51
C ARG A 24 -3.07 2.98 -5.85
N LEU A 25 -2.59 3.32 -7.05
CA LEU A 25 -1.20 3.06 -7.45
C LEU A 25 -0.20 3.79 -6.55
N ARG A 26 -0.47 5.06 -6.19
CA ARG A 26 0.33 5.83 -5.23
C ARG A 26 0.33 5.22 -3.82
N ARG A 27 -0.71 4.46 -3.45
CA ARG A 27 -0.76 3.75 -2.16
C ARG A 27 -0.02 2.41 -2.21
N GLN A 28 0.12 1.82 -3.40
CA GLN A 28 0.77 0.53 -3.60
C GLN A 28 2.30 0.65 -3.59
N PHE A 29 2.85 1.75 -4.09
CA PHE A 29 4.30 1.98 -4.08
C PHE A 29 4.68 3.13 -3.17
N LEU A 30 5.51 2.84 -2.17
CA LEU A 30 6.04 3.81 -1.22
C LEU A 30 7.52 4.07 -1.51
N ARG A 31 7.97 5.32 -1.39
CA ARG A 31 9.41 5.60 -1.31
C ARG A 31 9.93 5.26 0.07
N TYR A 32 11.24 5.03 0.20
CA TYR A 32 11.85 4.71 1.49
C TYR A 32 11.48 5.71 2.60
N LYS A 33 11.51 7.03 2.32
CA LYS A 33 11.13 8.07 3.30
C LYS A 33 9.67 7.97 3.75
N ASP A 34 8.77 7.68 2.82
CA ASP A 34 7.34 7.58 3.11
C ASP A 34 7.05 6.29 3.89
N ALA A 35 7.71 5.19 3.52
CA ALA A 35 7.59 3.90 4.20
C ALA A 35 8.19 3.92 5.62
N GLU A 36 9.26 4.69 5.87
CA GLU A 36 9.79 4.92 7.22
C GLU A 36 8.72 5.51 8.16
N ILE A 37 7.91 6.45 7.67
CA ILE A 37 6.82 7.06 8.44
C ILE A 37 5.66 6.07 8.61
N VAL A 38 5.25 5.39 7.54
CA VAL A 38 4.10 4.46 7.56
C VAL A 38 4.33 3.30 8.51
N TYR A 39 5.50 2.67 8.45
CA TYR A 39 5.80 1.50 9.27
C TYR A 39 6.50 1.87 10.57
N SER A 40 6.92 3.13 10.75
CA SER A 40 7.75 3.56 11.88
C SER A 40 9.02 2.71 12.04
N ILE A 41 9.61 2.29 10.92
CA ILE A 41 10.83 1.47 10.86
C ILE A 41 11.97 2.33 10.29
N THR A 42 13.18 2.21 10.86
CA THR A 42 14.36 2.91 10.36
C THR A 42 14.74 2.46 8.94
N HIS A 43 15.19 3.41 8.11
CA HIS A 43 15.68 3.22 6.74
C HIS A 43 16.41 1.90 6.48
N LYS A 44 17.50 1.67 7.23
CA LYS A 44 18.38 0.52 7.05
C LYS A 44 17.64 -0.80 7.27
N LYS A 45 16.77 -0.86 8.27
CA LYS A 45 16.01 -2.06 8.60
C LYS A 45 14.88 -2.30 7.61
N LEU A 46 14.20 -1.23 7.20
CA LEU A 46 13.18 -1.28 6.17
C LEU A 46 13.72 -1.84 4.86
N LEU A 47 14.89 -1.37 4.38
CA LEU A 47 15.53 -1.89 3.18
C LEU A 47 15.96 -3.35 3.32
N GLU A 48 16.44 -3.76 4.50
CA GLU A 48 16.79 -5.17 4.76
C GLU A 48 15.55 -6.07 4.66
N LEU A 49 14.45 -5.68 5.31
CA LEU A 49 13.19 -6.44 5.31
C LEU A 49 12.55 -6.45 3.93
N ALA A 50 12.48 -5.29 3.25
CA ALA A 50 11.94 -5.19 1.90
C ALA A 50 12.79 -5.97 0.89
N GLY A 51 14.10 -6.07 1.12
CA GLY A 51 15.01 -6.91 0.34
C GLY A 51 14.72 -8.40 0.54
N LYS A 52 14.50 -8.84 1.79
CA LYS A 52 14.10 -10.22 2.11
C LYS A 52 12.73 -10.57 1.53
N ALA A 53 11.79 -9.64 1.56
CA ALA A 53 10.45 -9.79 0.99
C ALA A 53 10.43 -9.77 -0.54
N GLY A 54 11.51 -9.31 -1.20
CA GLY A 54 11.49 -9.07 -2.65
C GLY A 54 10.62 -7.89 -3.08
N ALA A 55 10.32 -6.95 -2.17
CA ALA A 55 9.41 -5.83 -2.40
C ALA A 55 10.10 -4.58 -2.97
N ILE A 56 11.41 -4.62 -3.23
CA ILE A 56 12.19 -3.46 -3.70
C ILE A 56 12.17 -3.33 -5.22
N TYR A 57 11.78 -2.16 -5.70
CA TYR A 57 11.84 -1.74 -7.09
C TYR A 57 12.82 -0.58 -7.23
N ARG A 58 13.75 -0.67 -8.19
CA ARG A 58 14.71 0.40 -8.49
C ARG A 58 14.45 0.91 -9.90
N MET A 59 14.15 2.20 -10.03
CA MET A 59 13.92 2.89 -11.30
C MET A 59 14.63 4.24 -11.25
N ASP A 60 15.55 4.51 -12.18
CA ASP A 60 16.23 5.80 -12.36
C ASP A 60 16.72 6.48 -11.07
N GLY A 61 17.36 5.70 -10.20
CA GLY A 61 17.91 6.20 -8.92
C GLY A 61 16.88 6.37 -7.79
N THR A 62 15.61 6.05 -8.03
CA THR A 62 14.56 6.03 -7.00
C THR A 62 14.29 4.59 -6.55
N VAL A 63 14.23 4.41 -5.23
CA VAL A 63 13.83 3.15 -4.60
C VAL A 63 12.36 3.23 -4.20
N LEU A 64 11.57 2.30 -4.74
CA LEU A 64 10.16 2.10 -4.42
C LEU A 64 9.99 0.76 -3.72
N ILE A 65 9.07 0.71 -2.77
CA ILE A 65 8.70 -0.47 -2.01
C ILE A 65 7.25 -0.79 -2.35
N ASN A 66 7.00 -2.00 -2.83
CA ASN A 66 5.65 -2.49 -3.04
C ASN A 66 5.05 -2.91 -1.70
N ARG A 67 4.00 -2.18 -1.31
CA ARG A 67 3.32 -2.31 -0.03
C ARG A 67 2.66 -3.67 0.13
N ASP A 68 2.02 -4.19 -0.91
CA ASP A 68 1.26 -5.45 -0.81
C ASP A 68 2.20 -6.63 -0.51
N ILE A 69 3.34 -6.71 -1.23
CA ILE A 69 4.36 -7.73 -1.03
C ILE A 69 5.02 -7.59 0.35
N PHE A 70 5.25 -6.35 0.78
CA PHE A 70 5.88 -6.08 2.07
C PHE A 70 4.96 -6.41 3.24
N ASP A 71 3.67 -6.06 3.15
CA ASP A 71 2.66 -6.37 4.16
C ASP A 71 2.47 -7.90 4.27
N GLU A 72 2.44 -8.63 3.15
CA GLU A 72 2.39 -10.11 3.15
C GLU A 72 3.61 -10.74 3.85
N TYR A 73 4.79 -10.14 3.68
CA TYR A 73 5.99 -10.59 4.39
C TYR A 73 5.91 -10.31 5.90
N LEU A 74 5.34 -9.17 6.31
CA LEU A 74 5.17 -8.84 7.73
C LEU A 74 4.17 -9.78 8.42
N GLU A 75 3.13 -10.22 7.72
CA GLU A 75 2.13 -11.15 8.25
C GLU A 75 2.75 -12.47 8.73
N GLN A 76 3.88 -12.88 8.16
CA GLN A 76 4.61 -14.09 8.58
C GLN A 76 5.24 -13.95 9.98
N PHE A 77 5.44 -12.72 10.45
CA PHE A 77 5.98 -12.41 11.78
C PHE A 77 4.89 -11.98 12.77
N HIS A 78 3.61 -12.13 12.41
CA HIS A 78 2.50 -11.79 13.28
C HIS A 78 2.47 -12.73 14.50
N GLU A 79 2.68 -12.18 15.69
CA GLU A 79 2.58 -12.93 16.94
C GLU A 79 1.11 -13.16 17.32
N PRO A 80 0.76 -14.31 17.92
CA PRO A 80 -0.59 -14.52 18.43
C PRO A 80 -0.95 -13.44 19.45
N SER A 81 -2.20 -12.98 19.43
CA SER A 81 -2.69 -11.97 20.38
C SER A 81 -2.41 -12.42 21.80
N THR A 82 -1.61 -11.63 22.53
CA THR A 82 -1.33 -11.85 23.95
C THR A 82 -2.47 -11.37 24.85
N LEU A 83 -3.47 -10.69 24.28
CA LEU A 83 -4.74 -10.42 24.94
C LEU A 83 -5.55 -11.71 24.95
N ALA A 84 -5.32 -12.54 25.96
CA ALA A 84 -6.16 -13.67 26.26
C ALA A 84 -7.61 -13.18 26.46
N SER A 85 -8.56 -13.82 25.77
CA SER A 85 -9.99 -13.74 26.10
C SER A 85 -10.19 -14.17 27.55
N GLN A 86 -10.16 -13.22 28.48
CA GLN A 86 -10.69 -13.38 29.83
C GLN A 86 -12.21 -13.15 29.79
N GLU A 87 -12.90 -13.87 28.94
CA GLU A 87 -14.35 -13.93 28.93
C GLU A 87 -14.67 -15.42 28.77
N ASP A 88 -15.08 -16.03 29.88
CA ASP A 88 -15.77 -17.33 30.02
C ASP A 88 -15.35 -18.04 31.33
N LYS A 89 -15.43 -17.32 32.46
CA LYS A 89 -15.64 -17.89 33.79
C LYS A 89 -16.39 -16.90 34.68
N GLU A 90 -17.70 -16.78 34.46
CA GLU A 90 -18.64 -16.49 35.55
C GLU A 90 -19.91 -17.33 35.36
#